data_AF-A0A9P1PW60-F1
#
_entry.id   AF-A0A9P1PW60-F1
#
_cell.length_a   1.000
_cell.length_b   1.000
_cell.length_c   1.000
_cell.angle_alpha   90.00
_cell.angle_beta   90.00
_cell.angle_gamma   90.00
#
_symmetry.space_group_name_H-M   'P 1'
#
loop_
_entity.id
_entity.type
_entity.pdbx_description
1 polymer ?
#
loop_
_entity_poly.entity_id
_entity_poly.type
_entity_poly.pdbx_seq_one_letter_code
_entity_poly.pdbx_strand_id
1 'polypeptide(L)'
;MQYPLHVLPHSPNALLLTLPHFYSAQPPRSLRRAVCRLSRLPQIAPVIRHLPDSVIVADTSNYYPHRDGKIDEIEAGQPESLWVSDLLGRGVIKAWNAIGSGSFASKDRQPGAPDRIAIPVAGDNEADRKLIMQLVSDTGFDGYDAGTLALSWRQQPGAPVYCTDLHHDEMSAALESAQASRLPVRRDLSVAVIQERVGDSKTNPDADFGVRLSRIIFM
;
A
#
# COMPACT_ATOMS: atom_id res chain seq x y z
N MET A 1 -16.85 -26.04 28.04
CA MET A 1 -15.39 -26.11 27.85
C MET A 1 -14.89 -24.70 27.59
N GLN A 2 -13.94 -24.25 28.40
CA GLN A 2 -13.53 -22.86 28.59
C GLN A 2 -12.86 -22.21 27.36
N TYR A 3 -13.30 -20.98 27.06
CA TYR A 3 -12.47 -19.94 26.44
C TYR A 3 -11.40 -19.47 27.44
N PRO A 4 -10.24 -18.96 26.98
CA PRO A 4 -10.11 -17.50 26.95
C PRO A 4 -9.33 -16.94 25.75
N LEU A 5 -9.88 -15.91 25.12
CA LEU A 5 -9.11 -14.86 24.45
C LEU A 5 -9.40 -13.58 25.22
N HIS A 6 -8.46 -13.19 26.10
CA HIS A 6 -8.51 -11.93 26.82
C HIS A 6 -8.17 -10.78 25.85
N VAL A 7 -9.05 -9.79 25.82
CA VAL A 7 -8.87 -8.49 25.16
C VAL A 7 -7.79 -7.70 25.90
N LEU A 8 -6.85 -7.06 25.19
CA LEU A 8 -6.18 -5.87 25.68
C LEU A 8 -6.72 -4.62 24.97
N PRO A 9 -7.09 -3.56 25.71
CA PRO A 9 -7.41 -2.24 25.17
C PRO A 9 -6.11 -1.52 24.76
N HIS A 10 -6.20 -0.65 23.74
CA HIS A 10 -5.14 0.16 23.11
C HIS A 10 -4.40 -0.49 21.91
N SER A 11 -4.49 0.18 20.75
CA SER A 11 -3.97 -0.17 19.40
C SER A 11 -2.48 -0.58 19.35
N PRO A 12 -2.01 -1.41 18.38
CA PRO A 12 -1.92 -1.06 16.95
C PRO A 12 -2.23 -2.20 15.95
N ASN A 13 -3.02 -1.92 14.91
CA ASN A 13 -3.35 -2.91 13.88
C ASN A 13 -2.35 -2.87 12.71
N ALA A 14 -1.84 -4.02 12.28
CA ALA A 14 -1.17 -4.26 11.00
C ALA A 14 -2.07 -5.19 10.15
N LEU A 15 -2.32 -4.87 8.89
CA LEU A 15 -2.90 -5.82 7.95
C LEU A 15 -1.72 -6.48 7.23
N LEU A 16 -1.32 -7.64 7.73
CA LEU A 16 -0.59 -8.62 6.94
C LEU A 16 -1.66 -9.57 6.40
N LEU A 17 -1.90 -9.58 5.09
CA LEU A 17 -2.78 -10.57 4.49
C LEU A 17 -2.02 -11.89 4.42
N THR A 18 -2.02 -12.65 5.52
CA THR A 18 -1.61 -14.05 5.49
C THR A 18 -2.75 -14.85 4.89
N LEU A 19 -2.63 -15.26 3.63
CA LEU A 19 -3.55 -16.23 3.06
C LEU A 19 -3.01 -17.64 3.33
N PRO A 20 -3.63 -18.46 4.19
CA PRO A 20 -3.55 -19.90 4.03
C PRO A 20 -4.41 -20.31 2.82
N HIS A 21 -3.98 -21.33 2.09
CA HIS A 21 -4.76 -21.99 1.03
C HIS A 21 -6.21 -22.20 1.48
N PHE A 22 -7.18 -21.56 0.83
CA PHE A 22 -8.52 -22.06 0.53
C PHE A 22 -9.25 -21.02 -0.34
N TYR A 23 -9.28 -21.28 -1.65
CA TYR A 23 -10.06 -20.51 -2.62
C TYR A 23 -11.50 -21.03 -2.60
N SER A 24 -12.37 -20.41 -1.81
CA SER A 24 -13.84 -20.44 -2.00
C SER A 24 -14.50 -19.54 -0.96
N ALA A 25 -15.31 -18.60 -1.45
CA ALA A 25 -16.15 -17.61 -0.76
C ALA A 25 -15.58 -16.19 -0.73
N GLN A 26 -16.43 -15.23 -1.12
CA GLN A 26 -16.19 -13.79 -1.25
C GLN A 26 -15.28 -13.24 -0.13
N PRO A 27 -14.33 -12.33 -0.45
CA PRO A 27 -13.45 -11.77 0.57
C PRO A 27 -14.28 -11.07 1.65
N PRO A 28 -14.00 -11.31 2.94
CA PRO A 28 -14.78 -10.70 4.01
C PRO A 28 -14.63 -9.18 4.00
N ARG A 29 -15.71 -8.47 4.33
CA ARG A 29 -15.76 -7.00 4.54
C ARG A 29 -14.73 -6.46 5.56
N SER A 30 -13.98 -7.35 6.23
CA SER A 30 -12.98 -7.06 7.27
C SER A 30 -11.62 -6.59 6.74
N LEU A 31 -11.37 -6.58 5.43
CA LEU A 31 -10.14 -5.99 4.85
C LEU A 31 -10.02 -4.47 5.10
N ARG A 32 -11.07 -3.83 5.62
CA ARG A 32 -11.23 -2.37 5.77
C ARG A 32 -10.41 -1.72 6.90
N ARG A 33 -9.64 -2.46 7.70
CA ARG A 33 -8.90 -1.87 8.83
C ARG A 33 -7.57 -2.55 9.14
N ALA A 34 -6.53 -2.24 8.37
CA ALA A 34 -5.25 -1.83 8.94
C ALA A 34 -4.24 -1.42 7.87
N VAL A 35 -3.64 -0.24 8.02
CA VAL A 35 -2.40 0.12 7.33
C VAL A 35 -1.32 0.05 8.40
N CYS A 36 -0.35 -0.87 8.25
CA CYS A 36 0.78 -0.91 9.17
C CYS A 36 1.70 0.27 8.86
N ARG A 37 2.05 1.07 9.88
CA ARG A 37 3.10 2.08 9.72
C ARG A 37 4.43 1.37 9.49
N LEU A 38 5.22 1.85 8.55
CA LEU A 38 6.52 1.26 8.22
C LEU A 38 7.42 1.13 9.48
N SER A 39 7.41 2.15 10.34
CA SER A 39 8.12 2.17 11.63
C SER A 39 7.71 1.08 12.64
N ARG A 40 6.55 0.43 12.46
CA ARG A 40 6.09 -0.66 13.33
C ARG A 40 6.54 -2.04 12.83
N LEU A 41 7.01 -2.15 11.58
CA LEU A 41 7.41 -3.43 11.00
C LEU A 41 8.49 -4.17 11.80
N PRO A 42 9.52 -3.52 12.39
CA PRO A 42 10.50 -4.24 13.21
C PRO A 42 9.90 -5.00 14.40
N GLN A 43 8.78 -4.52 14.95
CA GLN A 43 8.10 -5.14 16.10
C GLN A 43 7.37 -6.43 15.71
N ILE A 44 6.90 -6.53 14.47
CA ILE A 44 6.18 -7.71 13.97
C ILE A 44 7.07 -8.63 13.12
N ALA A 45 8.24 -8.17 12.68
CA ALA A 45 9.16 -8.93 11.84
C ALA A 45 9.48 -10.33 12.39
N PRO A 46 9.71 -10.54 13.70
CA PRO A 46 9.88 -11.88 14.25
C PRO A 46 8.69 -12.79 13.98
N VAL A 47 7.46 -12.30 14.12
CA VAL A 47 6.25 -13.11 13.85
C VAL A 47 6.16 -13.47 12.37
N ILE A 48 6.42 -12.51 11.48
CA ILE A 48 6.34 -12.72 10.03
C ILE A 48 7.39 -13.73 9.54
N ARG A 49 8.62 -13.66 10.10
CA ARG A 49 9.71 -14.59 9.77
C ARG A 49 9.40 -16.05 10.08
N HIS A 50 8.51 -16.32 11.03
CA HIS A 50 8.12 -17.69 11.40
C HIS A 50 6.88 -18.20 10.65
N LEU A 51 6.31 -17.41 9.74
CA LEU A 51 5.23 -17.89 8.89
C LEU A 51 5.74 -18.96 7.91
N PRO A 52 4.92 -19.96 7.56
CA PRO A 52 5.28 -20.91 6.51
C PRO A 52 5.61 -20.21 5.17
N ASP A 53 6.53 -20.78 4.40
CA ASP A 53 6.93 -20.24 3.09
C ASP A 53 5.76 -20.07 2.12
N SER A 54 4.73 -20.92 2.27
CA SER A 54 3.49 -20.85 1.47
C SER A 54 2.61 -19.62 1.74
N VAL A 55 2.91 -18.86 2.80
CA VAL A 55 2.15 -17.66 3.14
C VAL A 55 2.67 -16.47 2.34
N ILE A 56 1.85 -15.90 1.48
CA ILE A 56 2.21 -14.68 0.75
C ILE A 56 2.08 -13.48 1.69
N VAL A 57 3.02 -12.54 1.61
CA VAL A 57 3.01 -11.30 2.38
C VAL A 57 2.81 -10.12 1.44
N ALA A 58 1.67 -9.44 1.58
CA ALA A 58 1.41 -8.18 0.91
C ALA A 58 1.92 -7.00 1.74
N ASP A 59 2.78 -6.17 1.16
CA ASP A 59 3.23 -4.91 1.73
C ASP A 59 2.34 -3.75 1.28
N THR A 60 1.62 -3.16 2.24
CA THR A 60 0.74 -2.00 2.04
C THR A 60 1.34 -0.70 2.58
N SER A 61 2.59 -0.75 3.05
CA SER A 61 3.24 0.34 3.75
C SER A 61 3.75 1.43 2.80
N ASN A 62 3.98 2.59 3.40
CA ASN A 62 4.50 3.81 2.77
C ASN A 62 5.46 4.49 3.76
N TYR A 63 6.54 5.08 3.30
CA TYR A 63 7.52 5.76 4.15
C TYR A 63 7.26 7.27 4.27
N TYR A 64 7.15 7.74 5.51
CA TYR A 64 7.02 9.16 5.84
C TYR A 64 8.01 9.52 6.97
N PRO A 65 9.13 10.22 6.69
CA PRO A 65 10.19 10.46 7.68
C PRO A 65 9.71 11.14 8.98
N HIS A 66 8.76 12.07 8.87
CA HIS A 66 8.19 12.76 10.03
C HIS A 66 7.35 11.84 10.94
N ARG A 67 6.82 10.74 10.39
CA ARG A 67 5.98 9.76 11.09
C ARG A 67 6.78 8.55 11.56
N ASP A 68 7.72 8.12 10.72
CA ASP A 68 8.43 6.85 10.87
C ASP A 68 9.84 6.99 11.48
N GLY A 69 10.34 8.23 11.61
CA GLY A 69 11.76 8.48 11.81
C GLY A 69 12.53 8.30 10.51
N LYS A 70 13.77 8.77 10.47
CA LYS A 70 14.63 8.55 9.29
C LYS A 70 15.15 7.11 9.26
N ILE A 71 15.07 6.49 8.09
CA ILE A 71 15.62 5.15 7.83
C ILE A 71 16.73 5.32 6.80
N ASP A 72 17.98 5.17 7.22
CA ASP A 72 19.16 5.57 6.45
C ASP A 72 19.24 4.90 5.07
N GLU A 73 18.85 3.63 4.96
CA GLU A 73 18.89 2.90 3.69
C GLU A 73 17.85 3.43 2.69
N ILE A 74 16.65 3.79 3.15
CA ILE A 74 15.61 4.41 2.32
C ILE A 74 16.02 5.83 1.94
N GLU A 75 16.60 6.59 2.87
CA GLU A 75 17.16 7.93 2.58
C GLU A 75 18.32 7.86 1.56
N ALA A 76 19.07 6.75 1.54
CA ALA A 76 20.10 6.47 0.54
C ALA A 76 19.55 5.97 -0.82
N GLY A 77 18.22 5.87 -0.97
CA GLY A 77 17.56 5.56 -2.23
C GLY A 77 17.09 4.11 -2.38
N GLN A 78 17.17 3.27 -1.33
CA GLN A 78 16.57 1.95 -1.36
C GLN A 78 15.04 2.05 -1.48
N PRO A 79 14.39 1.32 -2.42
CA PRO A 79 12.94 1.20 -2.45
C PRO A 79 12.37 0.65 -1.13
N GLU A 80 11.28 1.23 -0.65
CA GLU A 80 10.67 0.94 0.65
C GLU A 80 10.42 -0.56 0.83
N SER A 81 9.83 -1.21 -0.17
CA SER A 81 9.45 -2.63 -0.05
C SER A 81 10.63 -3.58 -0.21
N LEU A 82 11.77 -3.14 -0.77
CA LEU A 82 13.02 -3.88 -0.66
C LEU A 82 13.54 -3.84 0.78
N TRP A 83 13.52 -2.67 1.42
CA TRP A 83 13.86 -2.55 2.84
C TRP A 83 12.95 -3.41 3.72
N VAL A 84 11.64 -3.45 3.41
CA VAL A 84 10.69 -4.36 4.09
C VAL A 84 11.06 -5.82 3.88
N SER A 85 11.37 -6.23 2.64
CA SER A 85 11.80 -7.61 2.33
C SER A 85 13.05 -7.99 3.13
N ASP A 86 14.06 -7.12 3.19
CA ASP A 86 15.29 -7.32 3.94
C ASP A 86 15.02 -7.44 5.45
N LEU A 87 14.21 -6.53 5.99
CA LEU A 87 13.80 -6.56 7.39
C LEU A 87 13.04 -7.85 7.72
N LEU A 88 12.17 -8.33 6.84
CA LEU A 88 11.38 -9.53 7.06
C LEU A 88 12.14 -10.81 6.71
N GLY A 89 13.28 -10.73 6.03
CA GLY A 89 14.06 -11.88 5.58
C GLY A 89 13.33 -12.78 4.58
N ARG A 90 12.35 -12.26 3.84
CA ARG A 90 11.54 -13.00 2.87
C ARG A 90 10.90 -12.07 1.84
N GLY A 91 10.56 -12.63 0.67
CA GLY A 91 9.88 -11.90 -0.39
C GLY A 91 8.52 -11.34 0.03
N VAL A 92 8.19 -10.16 -0.53
CA VAL A 92 6.91 -9.46 -0.33
C VAL A 92 6.35 -8.98 -1.67
N ILE A 93 5.04 -8.74 -1.72
CA ILE A 93 4.36 -8.12 -2.86
C ILE A 93 3.80 -6.76 -2.44
N LYS A 94 4.26 -5.65 -3.03
CA LYS A 94 3.74 -4.31 -2.73
C LYS A 94 2.41 -4.08 -3.46
N ALA A 95 1.35 -3.78 -2.72
CA ALA A 95 0.01 -3.54 -3.26
C ALA A 95 -0.83 -2.67 -2.31
N TRP A 96 -1.90 -2.05 -2.83
CA TRP A 96 -2.81 -1.11 -2.12
C TRP A 96 -2.15 0.12 -1.49
N ASN A 97 -0.83 0.25 -1.53
CA ASN A 97 -0.12 1.38 -0.93
C ASN A 97 -0.47 2.70 -1.65
N ALA A 98 -0.82 2.64 -2.94
CA ALA A 98 -1.06 3.78 -3.83
C ALA A 98 -2.53 4.23 -3.92
N ILE A 99 -3.45 3.67 -3.13
CA ILE A 99 -4.84 4.15 -3.04
C ILE A 99 -5.10 4.86 -1.72
N GLY A 100 -5.76 6.02 -1.78
CA GLY A 100 -6.14 6.76 -0.58
C GLY A 100 -7.24 6.03 0.21
N SER A 101 -7.22 6.13 1.55
CA SER A 101 -8.18 5.41 2.41
C SER A 101 -9.65 5.73 2.11
N GLY A 102 -9.94 6.97 1.70
CA GLY A 102 -11.28 7.40 1.31
C GLY A 102 -11.76 6.72 0.03
N SER A 103 -10.91 6.71 -1.01
CA SER A 103 -11.19 6.01 -2.26
C SER A 103 -11.33 4.50 -2.03
N PHE A 104 -10.41 3.89 -1.27
CA PHE A 104 -10.49 2.46 -0.94
C PHE A 104 -11.79 2.09 -0.21
N ALA A 105 -12.31 2.97 0.65
CA ALA A 105 -13.52 2.70 1.42
C ALA A 105 -14.83 2.85 0.61
N SER A 106 -14.83 3.60 -0.49
CA SER A 106 -16.07 4.08 -1.14
C SER A 106 -16.14 3.92 -2.65
N LYS A 107 -15.01 3.63 -3.32
CA LYS A 107 -14.92 3.56 -4.79
C LYS A 107 -14.73 2.13 -5.31
N ASP A 108 -15.07 1.12 -4.52
CA ASP A 108 -15.10 -0.26 -5.03
C ASP A 108 -16.14 -0.40 -6.15
N ARG A 109 -15.81 -1.23 -7.13
CA ARG A 109 -16.60 -1.46 -8.35
C ARG A 109 -16.52 -2.93 -8.76
N GLN A 110 -17.62 -3.40 -9.35
CA GLN A 110 -17.69 -4.75 -9.91
C GLN A 110 -16.67 -4.91 -11.05
N PRO A 111 -16.13 -6.12 -11.28
CA PRO A 111 -15.27 -6.41 -12.41
C PRO A 111 -15.88 -5.95 -13.75
N GLY A 112 -15.07 -5.32 -14.59
CA GLY A 112 -15.48 -4.82 -15.92
C GLY A 112 -16.16 -3.44 -15.93
N ALA A 113 -16.37 -2.79 -14.77
CA ALA A 113 -16.82 -1.41 -14.76
C ALA A 113 -15.74 -0.48 -15.39
N PRO A 114 -16.12 0.48 -16.25
CA PRO A 114 -15.16 1.32 -16.97
C PRO A 114 -14.43 2.33 -16.06
N ASP A 115 -14.92 2.59 -14.84
CA ASP A 115 -14.37 3.53 -13.86
C ASP A 115 -13.63 2.82 -12.72
N ARG A 116 -13.14 1.60 -12.93
CA ARG A 116 -12.35 0.88 -11.92
C ARG A 116 -10.99 1.55 -11.74
N ILE A 117 -10.67 1.88 -10.49
CA ILE A 117 -9.32 2.31 -10.12
C ILE A 117 -8.38 1.12 -10.23
N ALA A 118 -7.22 1.34 -10.85
CA ALA A 118 -6.14 0.37 -10.93
C ALA A 118 -5.16 0.53 -9.75
N ILE A 119 -4.72 -0.59 -9.20
CA ILE A 119 -3.75 -0.68 -8.11
C ILE A 119 -2.46 -1.31 -8.67
N PRO A 120 -1.32 -0.62 -8.62
CA PRO A 120 -0.06 -1.20 -9.05
C PRO A 120 0.39 -2.27 -8.05
N VAL A 121 0.82 -3.41 -8.58
CA VAL A 121 1.28 -4.57 -7.82
C VAL A 121 2.69 -4.92 -8.26
N ALA A 122 3.65 -4.88 -7.33
CA ALA A 122 5.06 -5.13 -7.60
C ALA A 122 5.63 -6.23 -6.70
N GLY A 123 6.43 -7.13 -7.25
CA GLY A 123 7.06 -8.21 -6.50
C GLY A 123 7.77 -9.23 -7.39
N ASP A 124 8.73 -9.97 -6.85
CA ASP A 124 9.65 -10.78 -7.67
C ASP A 124 9.08 -12.15 -8.04
N ASN A 125 8.21 -12.73 -7.19
CA ASN A 125 7.50 -13.97 -7.49
C ASN A 125 6.26 -13.69 -8.35
N GLU A 126 6.27 -14.14 -9.60
CA GLU A 126 5.18 -13.95 -10.56
C GLU A 126 3.86 -14.60 -10.13
N ALA A 127 3.90 -15.80 -9.54
CA ALA A 127 2.71 -16.50 -9.09
C ALA A 127 2.04 -15.76 -7.92
N ASP A 128 2.84 -15.30 -6.96
CA ASP A 128 2.36 -14.52 -5.82
C ASP A 128 1.79 -13.17 -6.28
N ARG A 129 2.47 -12.51 -7.22
CA ARG A 129 2.01 -11.23 -7.81
C ARG A 129 0.67 -11.41 -8.53
N LYS A 130 0.51 -12.48 -9.32
CA LYS A 130 -0.76 -12.84 -9.97
C LYS A 130 -1.88 -13.09 -8.97
N LEU A 131 -1.61 -13.80 -7.87
CA LEU A 131 -2.61 -14.03 -6.83
C LEU A 131 -3.01 -12.72 -6.13
N ILE A 132 -2.05 -11.84 -5.84
CA ILE A 132 -2.35 -10.53 -5.23
C ILE A 132 -3.14 -9.64 -6.20
N MET A 133 -2.84 -9.65 -7.51
CA MET A 133 -3.66 -8.93 -8.50
C MET A 133 -5.10 -9.46 -8.56
N GLN A 134 -5.30 -10.77 -8.44
CA GLN A 134 -6.65 -11.34 -8.33
C GLN A 134 -7.34 -10.87 -7.05
N LEU A 135 -6.64 -10.85 -5.92
CA LEU A 135 -7.18 -10.34 -4.66
C LEU A 135 -7.53 -8.85 -4.75
N VAL A 136 -6.72 -8.04 -5.44
CA VAL A 136 -7.07 -6.64 -5.76
C VAL A 136 -8.40 -6.58 -6.52
N SER A 137 -8.56 -7.42 -7.56
CA SER A 137 -9.82 -7.55 -8.32
C SER A 137 -11.01 -7.87 -7.43
N ASP A 138 -10.85 -8.83 -6.52
CA ASP A 138 -11.90 -9.25 -5.61
C ASP A 138 -12.25 -8.16 -4.58
N THR A 139 -11.31 -7.24 -4.29
CA THR A 139 -11.56 -6.05 -3.46
C THR A 139 -12.21 -4.87 -4.20
N GLY A 140 -12.52 -5.02 -5.49
CA GLY A 140 -13.27 -4.03 -6.24
C GLY A 140 -12.42 -3.07 -7.09
N PHE A 141 -11.14 -3.38 -7.30
CA PHE A 141 -10.18 -2.55 -8.05
C PHE A 141 -9.47 -3.37 -9.12
N ASP A 142 -8.88 -2.77 -10.15
CA ASP A 142 -8.09 -3.54 -11.12
C ASP A 142 -6.65 -3.75 -10.60
N GLY A 143 -6.16 -4.99 -10.60
CA GLY A 143 -4.75 -5.26 -10.35
C GLY A 143 -3.92 -4.97 -11.60
N TYR A 144 -2.87 -4.15 -11.47
CA TYR A 144 -1.95 -3.84 -12.56
C TYR A 144 -0.54 -4.36 -12.24
N ASP A 145 0.08 -5.09 -13.17
CA ASP A 145 1.44 -5.59 -12.99
C ASP A 145 2.46 -4.44 -13.13
N ALA A 146 3.01 -3.99 -12.00
CA ALA A 146 4.03 -2.95 -11.93
C ALA A 146 5.46 -3.51 -11.94
N GLY A 147 5.62 -4.81 -12.15
CA GLY A 147 6.92 -5.49 -12.30
C GLY A 147 7.54 -5.99 -11.00
N THR A 148 8.87 -5.95 -10.94
CA THR A 148 9.66 -6.48 -9.82
C THR A 148 9.58 -5.59 -8.58
N LEU A 149 9.97 -6.13 -7.42
CA LEU A 149 9.98 -5.38 -6.17
C LEU A 149 10.93 -4.17 -6.23
N ALA A 150 12.01 -4.28 -7.00
CA ALA A 150 12.95 -3.18 -7.26
C ALA A 150 12.33 -2.01 -8.04
N LEU A 151 11.24 -2.22 -8.80
CA LEU A 151 10.52 -1.16 -9.51
C LEU A 151 9.42 -0.50 -8.66
N SER A 152 9.16 -1.02 -7.46
CA SER A 152 8.10 -0.54 -6.56
C SER A 152 8.28 0.91 -6.07
N TRP A 153 9.46 1.52 -6.27
CA TRP A 153 9.64 2.95 -6.02
C TRP A 153 8.73 3.83 -6.88
N ARG A 154 8.29 3.35 -8.04
CA ARG A 154 7.37 4.05 -8.95
C ARG A 154 5.94 4.17 -8.42
N GLN A 155 5.62 3.46 -7.34
CA GLN A 155 4.33 3.54 -6.64
C GLN A 155 4.44 4.09 -5.21
N GLN A 156 5.60 4.61 -4.81
CA GLN A 156 5.81 5.23 -3.49
C GLN A 156 5.14 6.60 -3.36
N PRO A 157 4.97 7.13 -2.13
CA PRO A 157 4.46 8.48 -1.92
C PRO A 157 5.19 9.54 -2.74
N GLY A 158 4.42 10.35 -3.46
CA GLY A 158 4.93 11.38 -4.38
C GLY A 158 5.04 10.93 -5.84
N ALA A 159 4.82 9.65 -6.13
CA ALA A 159 4.84 9.13 -7.50
C ALA A 159 3.51 9.39 -8.22
N PRO A 160 3.49 9.46 -9.56
CA PRO A 160 2.28 9.80 -10.33
C PRO A 160 1.07 8.90 -10.07
N VAL A 161 1.29 7.63 -9.73
CA VAL A 161 0.23 6.65 -9.43
C VAL A 161 -0.28 6.71 -7.98
N TYR A 162 0.40 7.46 -7.11
CA TYR A 162 0.13 7.45 -5.67
C TYR A 162 -1.05 8.38 -5.32
N CYS A 163 -2.15 7.80 -4.84
CA CYS A 163 -3.38 8.50 -4.44
C CYS A 163 -4.04 9.32 -5.56
N THR A 164 -3.87 8.90 -6.82
CA THR A 164 -4.39 9.61 -8.00
C THR A 164 -5.60 8.92 -8.66
N ASP A 165 -6.10 7.81 -8.10
CA ASP A 165 -7.26 7.07 -8.61
C ASP A 165 -7.20 6.83 -10.13
N LEU A 166 -6.03 6.45 -10.65
CA LEU A 166 -5.84 6.17 -12.07
C LEU A 166 -6.55 4.91 -12.48
N HIS A 167 -7.00 4.86 -13.73
CA HIS A 167 -7.52 3.66 -14.37
C HIS A 167 -6.39 2.84 -15.02
N HIS A 168 -6.72 1.63 -15.47
CA HIS A 168 -5.75 0.68 -15.99
C HIS A 168 -4.98 1.20 -17.22
N ASP A 169 -5.63 1.96 -18.11
CA ASP A 169 -5.05 2.55 -19.32
C ASP A 169 -4.08 3.71 -19.03
N GLU A 170 -4.22 4.38 -17.89
CA GLU A 170 -3.35 5.48 -17.46
C GLU A 170 -2.06 4.98 -16.77
N MET A 171 -2.05 3.74 -16.28
CA MET A 171 -1.04 3.25 -15.35
C MET A 171 0.38 3.16 -15.96
N SER A 172 0.52 2.68 -17.20
CA SER A 172 1.84 2.54 -17.85
C SER A 172 2.57 3.88 -17.92
N ALA A 173 1.88 4.90 -18.46
CA ALA A 173 2.44 6.25 -18.61
C ALA A 173 2.76 6.89 -17.24
N ALA A 174 1.93 6.65 -16.22
CA ALA A 174 2.14 7.16 -14.88
C ALA A 174 3.34 6.48 -14.17
N LEU A 175 3.52 5.17 -14.33
CA LEU A 175 4.70 4.46 -13.81
C LEU A 175 5.99 4.90 -14.52
N GLU A 176 5.94 5.07 -15.84
CA GLU A 176 7.09 5.47 -16.66
C GLU A 176 7.54 6.92 -16.39
N SER A 177 6.60 7.82 -16.11
CA SER A 177 6.88 9.24 -15.83
C SER A 177 7.40 9.52 -14.41
N ALA A 178 7.44 8.49 -13.54
CA ALA A 178 7.93 8.62 -12.17
C ALA A 178 9.40 9.06 -12.11
N GLN A 179 9.70 10.08 -11.31
CA GLN A 179 11.04 10.63 -11.14
C GLN A 179 11.50 10.46 -9.69
N ALA A 180 12.37 9.48 -9.44
CA ALA A 180 12.81 9.10 -8.10
C ALA A 180 13.30 10.29 -7.25
N SER A 181 14.10 11.18 -7.83
CA SER A 181 14.65 12.36 -7.15
C SER A 181 13.61 13.40 -6.72
N ARG A 182 12.40 13.37 -7.30
CA ARG A 182 11.32 14.32 -6.99
C ARG A 182 10.32 13.80 -5.97
N LEU A 183 10.28 12.48 -5.72
CA LEU A 183 9.26 11.86 -4.87
C LEU A 183 9.25 12.44 -3.44
N PRO A 184 10.40 12.61 -2.74
CA PRO A 184 10.40 13.11 -1.37
C PRO A 184 9.80 14.52 -1.26
N VAL A 185 10.23 15.43 -2.14
CA VAL A 185 9.74 16.82 -2.14
C VAL A 185 8.24 16.88 -2.45
N ARG A 186 7.78 16.09 -3.43
CA ARG A 186 6.35 15.99 -3.78
C ARG A 186 5.51 15.46 -2.61
N ARG A 187 5.95 14.37 -1.98
CA ARG A 187 5.31 13.79 -0.79
C ARG A 187 5.18 14.83 0.31
N ASP A 188 6.28 15.52 0.63
CA ASP A 188 6.31 16.46 1.75
C ASP A 188 5.44 17.69 1.48
N LEU A 189 5.39 18.17 0.22
CA LEU A 189 4.49 19.25 -0.20
C LEU A 189 3.02 18.85 -0.07
N SER A 190 2.64 17.65 -0.52
CA SER A 190 1.26 17.16 -0.39
C SER A 190 0.84 17.04 1.08
N VAL A 191 1.72 16.52 1.94
CA VAL A 191 1.50 16.45 3.38
C VAL A 191 1.29 17.84 3.98
N ALA A 192 2.13 18.82 3.63
CA ALA A 192 2.02 20.19 4.15
C ALA A 192 0.69 20.85 3.76
N VAL A 193 0.26 20.70 2.50
CA VAL A 193 -1.03 21.25 2.04
C VAL A 193 -2.21 20.59 2.76
N ILE A 194 -2.18 19.27 2.96
CA ILE A 194 -3.23 18.55 3.69
C ILE A 194 -3.29 18.99 5.15
N GLN A 195 -2.14 19.08 5.82
CA GLN A 195 -2.06 19.50 7.22
C GLN A 195 -2.62 20.92 7.41
N GLU A 196 -2.23 21.86 6.55
CA GLU A 196 -2.74 23.23 6.60
C GLU A 196 -4.25 23.29 6.33
N ARG A 197 -4.75 22.48 5.39
CA ARG A 197 -6.18 22.44 5.04
C ARG A 197 -7.05 21.92 6.17
N VAL A 198 -6.60 20.85 6.84
CA VAL A 198 -7.38 20.12 7.83
C VAL A 198 -7.17 20.66 9.25
N GLY A 199 -6.07 21.38 9.48
CA GLY A 199 -5.75 21.98 10.77
C GLY A 199 -5.19 21.00 11.81
N ASP A 200 -4.91 19.74 11.40
CA ASP A 200 -4.28 18.74 12.24
C ASP A 200 -3.42 17.75 11.42
N SER A 201 -2.69 16.87 12.10
CA SER A 201 -1.76 15.90 11.50
C SER A 201 -2.30 14.46 11.41
N LYS A 202 -3.57 14.24 11.72
CA LYS A 202 -4.17 12.90 11.89
C LYS A 202 -5.38 12.66 10.99
N THR A 203 -6.02 13.71 10.52
CA THR A 203 -7.26 13.65 9.76
C THR A 203 -6.95 13.67 8.27
N ASN A 204 -7.46 12.67 7.55
CA ASN A 204 -7.39 12.65 6.10
C ASN A 204 -8.44 13.60 5.53
N PRO A 205 -8.15 14.29 4.41
CA PRO A 205 -9.14 15.11 3.73
C PRO A 205 -10.21 14.21 3.09
N ASP A 206 -11.28 14.82 2.57
CA ASP A 206 -12.22 14.11 1.71
C ASP A 206 -11.49 13.49 0.50
N ALA A 207 -11.99 12.33 0.04
CA ALA A 207 -11.32 11.54 -1.00
C ALA A 207 -11.09 12.35 -2.27
N ASP A 208 -12.07 13.16 -2.67
CA ASP A 208 -11.99 13.91 -3.92
C ASP A 208 -10.97 15.05 -3.83
N PHE A 209 -10.86 15.75 -2.70
CA PHE A 209 -9.79 16.71 -2.46
C PHE A 209 -8.42 16.04 -2.48
N GLY A 210 -8.25 14.93 -1.77
CA GLY A 210 -6.98 14.21 -1.71
C GLY A 210 -6.49 13.76 -3.09
N VAL A 211 -7.40 13.25 -3.93
CA VAL A 211 -7.11 12.82 -5.30
C VAL A 211 -6.76 14.01 -6.19
N ARG A 212 -7.55 15.10 -6.15
CA ARG A 212 -7.26 16.31 -6.94
C ARG A 212 -5.89 16.89 -6.59
N LEU A 213 -5.57 16.98 -5.29
CA LEU A 213 -4.27 17.47 -4.83
C LEU A 213 -3.12 16.58 -5.32
N SER A 214 -3.27 15.26 -5.18
CA SER A 214 -2.26 14.29 -5.62
C SER A 214 -2.03 14.40 -7.13
N ARG A 215 -3.08 14.52 -7.94
CA ARG A 215 -2.97 14.72 -9.39
C ARG A 215 -2.24 16.02 -9.75
N ILE A 216 -2.48 17.12 -9.02
CA ILE A 216 -1.79 18.41 -9.24
C ILE A 216 -0.29 18.33 -8.95
N ILE A 217 0.11 17.60 -7.91
CA ILE A 217 1.50 17.59 -7.43
C ILE A 217 2.34 16.48 -8.09
N PHE A 218 1.74 15.31 -8.34
CA PHE A 218 2.49 14.10 -8.70
C PHE A 218 2.55 13.82 -10.20
N MET A 219 1.56 14.27 -10.98
CA MET A 219 1.55 14.16 -12.45
C MET A 219 2.26 15.36 -13.08
#